data_AF-K3X7J0-F1
#
_entry.id   AF-K3X7J0-F1
#
_cell.length_a   1.000
_cell.length_b   1.000
_cell.length_c   1.000
_cell.angle_alpha   90.00
_cell.angle_beta   90.00
_cell.angle_gamma   90.00
#
_symmetry.space_group_name_H-M   'P 1'
#
loop_
_entity.id
_entity.type
_entity.pdbx_description
1 polymer ?
#
loop_
_entity_poly.entity_id
_entity_poly.type
_entity_poly.pdbx_seq_one_letter_code
_entity_poly.pdbx_strand_id
1 'polypeptide(L)'
;MSSQALNSALRGGMSIAIRRSAHITRGGGGHHRPPPPPFARIAAPTQPLHEEAELVWNDGVAPETLIDFDAPHIPKYQALKHLGVALGGLLTLMGVVTVYNPDSWRQAAKRGNNLPDLSWELGLADEPEGEIDE
;
A
#
# COMPACT_ATOMS: atom_id res chain seq x y z
N MET A 1 35.05 6.92 39.20
CA MET A 1 33.90 6.85 38.28
C MET A 1 34.45 6.97 36.86
N SER A 2 34.23 5.94 36.04
CA SER A 2 35.01 5.57 34.86
C SER A 2 34.61 6.36 33.60
N SER A 3 35.61 6.83 32.86
CA SER A 3 35.55 7.63 31.62
C SER A 3 35.04 6.86 30.38
N GLN A 4 34.20 5.83 30.55
CA GLN A 4 33.70 4.99 29.45
C GLN A 4 32.26 5.27 29.02
N ALA A 5 31.53 6.15 29.73
CA ALA A 5 30.12 6.45 29.44
C ALA A 5 29.90 7.53 28.35
N LEU A 6 30.95 8.19 27.86
CA LEU A 6 30.83 9.29 26.88
C LEU A 6 31.03 8.85 25.41
N ASN A 7 31.44 7.61 25.16
CA ASN A 7 31.75 7.14 23.80
C ASN A 7 30.57 6.45 23.08
N SER A 8 29.41 6.25 23.72
CA SER A 8 28.24 5.63 23.05
C SER A 8 27.31 6.63 22.36
N ALA A 9 27.46 7.94 22.62
CA ALA A 9 26.63 8.98 21.99
C ALA A 9 27.10 9.39 20.58
N LEU A 10 28.24 8.88 20.10
CA LEU A 10 28.89 9.32 18.85
C LEU A 10 28.88 8.28 17.71
N ARG A 11 28.19 7.13 17.87
CA ARG A 11 28.15 6.06 16.82
C ARG A 11 26.76 5.71 16.28
N GLY A 12 25.71 6.46 16.63
CA GLY A 12 24.34 6.19 16.18
C GLY A 12 23.73 7.24 15.24
N GLY A 13 24.45 8.32 14.96
CA GLY A 13 23.93 9.49 14.24
C GLY A 13 24.69 9.80 12.97
N MET A 14 24.98 8.80 12.13
CA MET A 14 25.26 9.10 10.73
C MET A 14 23.92 9.19 10.01
N SER A 15 23.34 10.38 10.09
CA SER A 15 22.54 10.93 9.00
C SER A 15 23.26 10.57 7.70
N ILE A 16 22.65 9.70 6.92
CA ILE A 16 23.01 9.41 5.53
C ILE A 16 22.65 10.66 4.73
N ALA A 17 23.36 11.75 5.00
CA ALA A 17 23.61 12.80 4.04
C ALA A 17 24.67 12.22 3.10
N ILE A 18 24.25 11.30 2.23
CA ILE A 18 25.07 10.91 1.09
C ILE A 18 25.32 12.18 0.31
N ARG A 19 26.61 12.43 0.11
CA ARG A 19 27.20 13.57 -0.55
C ARG A 19 26.44 13.82 -1.84
N ARG A 20 25.82 14.99 -1.95
CA ARG A 20 25.40 15.57 -3.23
C ARG A 20 26.66 15.72 -4.10
N SER A 21 26.94 14.73 -4.94
CA SER A 21 27.72 14.97 -6.14
C SER A 21 26.81 15.75 -7.10
N ALA A 22 27.06 17.05 -7.15
CA ALA A 22 26.58 17.89 -8.24
C ALA A 22 27.04 17.35 -9.60
N HIS A 23 26.29 17.76 -10.64
CA HIS A 23 26.43 17.44 -12.07
C HIS A 23 25.85 16.08 -12.44
N ILE A 24 24.67 16.00 -13.06
CA ILE A 24 24.35 16.61 -14.35
C ILE A 24 22.94 17.21 -14.32
N THR A 25 22.84 18.53 -14.09
CA THR A 25 21.71 19.32 -14.59
C THR A 25 21.90 19.45 -16.11
N ARG A 26 21.43 18.45 -16.85
CA ARG A 26 21.35 18.54 -18.32
C ARG A 26 20.19 19.49 -18.65
N GLY A 27 20.49 20.80 -18.67
CA GLY A 27 19.56 21.82 -19.12
C GLY A 27 19.48 23.11 -18.30
N GLY A 28 20.60 23.67 -17.84
CA GLY A 28 20.77 25.12 -17.66
C GLY A 28 19.89 25.86 -16.64
N GLY A 29 20.47 26.10 -15.47
CA GLY A 29 20.37 27.40 -14.79
C GLY A 29 19.29 27.54 -13.71
N GLY A 30 19.70 27.32 -12.45
CA GLY A 30 19.26 28.08 -11.28
C GLY A 30 17.81 27.91 -10.81
N HIS A 31 17.59 28.17 -9.53
CA HIS A 31 16.29 28.24 -8.86
C HIS A 31 15.34 29.34 -9.42
N HIS A 32 15.53 29.80 -10.67
CA HIS A 32 14.88 30.97 -11.27
C HIS A 32 14.37 30.75 -12.71
N ARG A 33 14.51 29.56 -13.29
CA ARG A 33 13.93 29.28 -14.61
C ARG A 33 12.58 28.58 -14.44
N PRO A 34 11.50 29.03 -15.11
CA PRO A 34 10.25 28.29 -15.10
C PRO A 34 10.50 26.85 -15.58
N PRO A 35 9.83 25.85 -14.98
CA PRO A 35 10.00 24.47 -15.38
C PRO A 35 9.76 24.34 -16.89
N PRO A 36 10.52 23.47 -17.57
CA PRO A 36 10.29 23.23 -18.99
C PRO A 36 8.82 22.85 -19.23
N PRO A 37 8.21 23.29 -20.33
CA PRO A 37 6.81 23.00 -20.59
C PRO A 37 6.57 21.48 -20.71
N PRO A 38 5.36 20.97 -20.43
CA PRO A 38 5.09 19.53 -20.33
C PRO A 38 5.38 18.72 -21.61
N PHE A 39 5.56 19.38 -22.75
CA PHE A 39 5.93 18.76 -24.02
C PHE A 39 7.44 18.78 -24.31
N ALA A 40 8.25 19.50 -23.53
CA ALA A 40 9.70 19.53 -23.67
C ALA A 40 10.29 18.24 -23.11
N ARG A 41 10.67 17.33 -24.01
CA ARG A 41 11.29 16.05 -23.64
C ARG A 41 12.69 16.27 -23.07
N ILE A 42 13.00 15.57 -21.98
CA ILE A 42 14.36 15.48 -21.46
C ILE A 42 15.24 14.81 -22.52
N ALA A 43 16.43 15.35 -22.76
CA ALA A 43 17.34 14.81 -23.76
C ALA A 43 17.75 13.36 -23.42
N ALA A 44 17.75 12.48 -24.42
CA ALA A 44 18.15 11.09 -24.24
C ALA A 44 19.58 11.00 -23.67
N PRO A 45 19.83 10.13 -22.68
CA PRO A 45 21.14 10.00 -22.04
C PRO A 45 22.21 9.61 -23.07
N THR A 46 23.36 10.30 -23.02
CA THR A 46 24.51 10.04 -23.90
C THR A 46 25.48 9.01 -23.34
N GLN A 47 25.28 8.62 -22.09
CA GLN A 47 26.08 7.63 -21.36
C GLN A 47 25.13 6.61 -20.72
N PRO A 48 25.60 5.39 -20.44
CA PRO A 48 24.83 4.42 -19.66
C PRO A 48 24.36 5.05 -18.35
N LEU A 49 23.11 4.78 -17.99
CA LEU A 49 22.57 5.22 -16.70
C LEU A 49 23.27 4.48 -15.56
N HIS A 50 23.37 5.15 -14.41
CA HIS A 50 23.81 4.50 -13.18
C HIS A 50 22.77 3.44 -12.76
N GLU A 51 23.22 2.40 -12.07
CA GLU A 51 22.36 1.29 -11.63
C GLU A 51 21.19 1.77 -10.76
N GLU A 52 21.41 2.77 -9.91
CA GLU A 52 20.38 3.36 -9.03
C GLU A 52 19.56 4.48 -9.70
N ALA A 53 19.72 4.72 -11.01
CA ALA A 53 18.99 5.79 -11.70
C ALA A 53 17.47 5.60 -11.67
N GLU A 54 17.01 4.37 -11.49
CA GLU A 54 15.59 4.04 -11.30
C GLU A 54 15.04 4.46 -9.93
N LEU A 55 15.89 4.63 -8.91
CA LEU A 55 15.48 5.05 -7.57
C LEU A 55 15.29 6.57 -7.47
N VAL A 56 15.56 7.29 -8.55
CA VAL A 56 15.38 8.74 -8.64
C VAL A 56 14.22 9.02 -9.58
N TRP A 57 13.15 9.57 -9.03
CA TRP A 57 12.07 10.10 -9.81
C TRP A 57 12.48 11.46 -10.38
N ASN A 58 12.34 11.64 -11.70
CA ASN A 58 12.68 12.89 -12.38
C ASN A 58 11.51 13.30 -13.29
N ASP A 59 10.64 14.14 -12.74
CA ASP A 59 9.49 14.73 -13.44
C ASP A 59 9.87 15.94 -14.33
N GLY A 60 11.16 16.30 -14.38
CA GLY A 60 11.66 17.48 -15.09
C GLY A 60 11.58 18.78 -14.29
N VAL A 61 11.09 18.76 -13.05
CA VAL A 61 11.04 19.91 -12.13
C VAL A 61 12.13 19.79 -11.07
N ALA A 62 12.15 18.68 -10.33
CA ALA A 62 13.18 18.39 -9.34
C ALA A 62 13.37 16.88 -9.19
N PRO A 63 14.61 16.37 -9.28
CA PRO A 63 14.85 14.96 -9.00
C PRO A 63 14.60 14.68 -7.52
N GLU A 64 13.75 13.71 -7.24
CA GLU A 64 13.39 13.26 -5.90
C GLU A 64 13.58 11.74 -5.76
N THR A 65 13.55 11.23 -4.53
CA THR A 65 13.63 9.79 -4.30
C THR A 65 12.32 9.16 -4.76
N LEU A 66 12.39 8.06 -5.52
CA LEU A 66 11.20 7.34 -5.98
C LEU A 66 10.36 6.81 -4.80
N ILE A 67 10.98 6.66 -3.63
CA ILE A 67 10.32 6.32 -2.38
C ILE A 67 10.32 7.55 -1.48
N ASP A 68 9.14 7.99 -1.08
CA ASP A 68 8.97 9.07 -0.11
C ASP A 68 9.31 8.59 1.31
N PHE A 69 9.97 9.46 2.08
CA PHE A 69 10.25 9.24 3.49
C PHE A 69 9.20 9.95 4.36
N ASP A 70 7.97 9.43 4.36
CA ASP A 70 6.83 10.07 5.06
C ASP A 70 6.97 10.05 6.59
N ALA A 71 7.50 8.96 7.15
CA ALA A 71 7.58 8.76 8.59
C ALA A 71 8.97 8.26 9.05
N PRO A 72 10.03 9.09 8.91
CA PRO A 72 11.41 8.66 9.16
C PRO A 72 11.69 8.33 10.63
N HIS A 73 10.83 8.77 11.55
CA HIS A 73 10.91 8.48 12.97
C HIS A 73 10.32 7.11 13.35
N ILE A 74 9.58 6.46 12.44
CA ILE A 74 8.98 5.14 12.69
C ILE A 74 9.93 4.05 12.17
N PRO A 75 10.49 3.19 13.04
CA PRO A 75 11.34 2.09 12.60
C PRO A 75 10.54 1.04 11.82
N LYS A 76 11.17 0.44 10.80
CA LYS A 76 10.54 -0.54 9.88
C LYS A 76 9.76 -1.66 10.57
N TYR A 77 10.30 -2.22 11.66
CA TYR A 77 9.66 -3.33 12.37
C TYR A 77 8.45 -2.88 13.18
N GLN A 78 8.39 -1.62 13.59
CA GLN A 78 7.20 -1.06 14.22
C GLN A 78 6.07 -0.93 13.19
N ALA A 79 6.35 -0.41 11.99
CA ALA A 79 5.37 -0.35 10.90
C ALA A 79 4.86 -1.75 10.53
N LEU A 80 5.77 -2.73 10.39
CA LEU A 80 5.41 -4.11 10.09
C LEU A 80 4.56 -4.76 11.20
N LYS A 81 4.87 -4.48 12.47
CA LYS A 81 4.05 -4.91 13.61
C LYS A 81 2.64 -4.35 13.52
N HIS A 82 2.48 -3.05 13.23
CA HIS A 82 1.16 -2.44 13.10
C HIS A 82 0.35 -3.06 11.97
N LEU A 83 0.97 -3.27 10.80
CA LEU A 83 0.35 -3.96 9.67
C LEU A 83 -0.09 -5.39 10.06
N GLY A 84 0.78 -6.14 10.73
CA GLY A 84 0.50 -7.50 11.19
C GLY A 84 -0.65 -7.55 12.20
N VAL A 85 -0.71 -6.62 13.14
CA VAL A 85 -1.81 -6.51 14.11
C VAL A 85 -3.14 -6.18 13.42
N ALA A 86 -3.13 -5.26 12.45
CA ALA A 86 -4.34 -4.89 11.72
C ALA A 86 -4.89 -6.06 10.90
N LEU A 87 -4.04 -6.70 10.09
CA LEU A 87 -4.44 -7.85 9.28
C LEU A 87 -4.82 -9.06 10.14
N GLY A 88 -4.04 -9.36 11.17
CA GLY A 88 -4.32 -10.46 12.11
C GLY A 88 -5.61 -10.24 12.90
N GLY A 89 -5.88 -9.01 13.33
CA GLY A 89 -7.13 -8.63 13.98
C GLY A 89 -8.33 -8.82 13.07
N LEU A 90 -8.24 -8.41 11.80
CA LEU A 90 -9.30 -8.62 10.81
C LEU A 90 -9.58 -10.10 10.57
N LEU A 91 -8.53 -10.91 10.35
CA LEU A 91 -8.68 -12.34 10.13
C LEU A 91 -9.26 -13.06 11.35
N THR A 92 -8.86 -12.65 12.54
CA THR A 92 -9.38 -13.20 13.80
C THR A 92 -10.85 -12.86 13.96
N LEU A 93 -11.25 -11.61 13.68
CA LEU A 93 -12.66 -11.20 13.71
C LEU A 93 -13.50 -12.01 12.72
N MET A 94 -13.02 -12.18 11.49
CA MET A 94 -13.70 -13.02 10.49
C MET A 94 -13.82 -14.47 10.96
N GLY A 95 -12.76 -15.05 11.52
CA GLY A 95 -12.80 -16.41 12.09
C GLY A 95 -13.78 -16.55 13.25
N VAL A 96 -13.90 -15.53 14.11
CA VAL A 96 -14.90 -15.53 15.18
C VAL A 96 -16.31 -15.50 14.58
N VAL A 97 -16.58 -14.62 13.62
CA VAL A 97 -17.90 -14.51 12.97
C VAL A 97 -18.29 -15.81 12.26
N THR A 98 -17.35 -16.53 11.64
CA THR A 98 -17.68 -17.78 10.94
C THR A 98 -17.99 -18.93 11.89
N VAL A 99 -17.29 -19.03 13.02
CA VAL A 99 -17.59 -20.04 14.05
C VAL A 99 -18.87 -19.67 14.82
N TYR A 100 -19.11 -18.38 15.00
CA TYR A 100 -20.28 -17.85 15.68
C TYR A 100 -21.49 -17.87 14.77
N ASN A 101 -22.18 -19.02 14.66
CA ASN A 101 -23.34 -19.23 13.80
C ASN A 101 -24.42 -18.13 13.96
N PRO A 102 -24.43 -17.09 13.10
CA PRO A 102 -25.29 -15.92 13.31
C PRO A 102 -26.74 -16.22 12.96
N ASP A 103 -26.97 -17.26 12.16
CA ASP A 103 -28.31 -17.75 11.82
C ASP A 103 -29.04 -18.29 13.05
N SER A 104 -28.32 -18.83 14.03
CA SER A 104 -28.94 -19.38 15.26
C SER A 104 -29.60 -18.32 16.15
N TRP A 105 -29.25 -17.05 15.96
CA TRP A 105 -29.74 -15.91 16.75
C TRP A 105 -30.74 -15.05 16.00
N ARG A 106 -31.04 -15.44 14.76
CA ARG A 106 -31.95 -14.73 13.88
C ARG A 106 -33.37 -14.85 14.47
N GLN A 107 -33.91 -13.72 14.94
CA GLN A 107 -35.27 -13.66 15.47
C GLN A 107 -36.35 -13.76 14.38
N ALA A 108 -35.99 -13.42 13.14
CA ALA A 108 -36.87 -13.54 11.99
C ALA A 108 -36.73 -14.92 11.33
N ALA A 109 -37.86 -15.57 11.04
CA ALA A 109 -37.84 -16.82 10.30
C ALA A 109 -37.13 -16.68 8.94
N LYS A 110 -36.48 -17.75 8.48
CA LYS A 110 -35.87 -17.79 7.15
C LYS A 110 -36.98 -17.64 6.10
N ARG A 111 -36.75 -16.79 5.09
CA ARG A 111 -37.74 -16.49 4.05
C ARG A 111 -38.16 -17.76 3.29
N GLY A 112 -37.19 -18.64 2.99
CA GLY A 112 -37.46 -19.92 2.33
C GLY A 112 -38.27 -20.93 3.16
N ASN A 113 -38.47 -20.71 4.46
CA ASN A 113 -39.34 -21.58 5.27
C ASN A 113 -40.81 -21.16 5.19
N ASN A 114 -41.11 -19.94 4.74
CA ASN A 114 -42.46 -19.35 4.77
C ASN A 114 -42.97 -18.89 3.40
N LEU A 115 -42.16 -19.02 2.36
CA LEU A 115 -42.52 -18.69 0.98
C LEU A 115 -42.31 -19.92 0.10
N PRO A 116 -43.07 -20.04 -1.00
CA PRO A 116 -42.84 -21.08 -2.00
C PRO A 116 -41.41 -21.01 -2.52
N ASP A 117 -40.85 -22.17 -2.85
CA ASP A 117 -39.52 -22.24 -3.44
C ASP A 117 -39.57 -21.71 -4.88
N LEU A 118 -38.82 -20.63 -5.12
CA LEU A 118 -38.70 -19.96 -6.42
C LEU A 118 -37.39 -20.35 -7.12
N SER A 119 -36.73 -21.43 -6.67
CA SER A 119 -35.47 -21.91 -7.22
C SER A 119 -35.56 -22.18 -8.73
N TRP A 120 -36.68 -22.72 -9.21
CA TRP A 120 -36.94 -22.92 -10.64
C TRP A 120 -37.16 -21.59 -11.38
N GLU A 121 -37.95 -20.66 -10.83
CA GLU A 121 -38.22 -19.34 -11.44
C GLU A 121 -36.95 -18.50 -11.59
N LEU A 122 -36.02 -18.69 -10.66
CA LEU A 122 -34.72 -18.03 -10.64
C LEU A 122 -33.66 -18.78 -11.48
N GLY A 123 -34.02 -19.90 -12.12
CA GLY A 123 -33.12 -20.71 -12.95
C GLY A 123 -32.01 -21.42 -12.16
N LEU A 124 -32.23 -21.66 -10.87
CA LEU A 124 -31.29 -22.34 -9.97
C LEU A 124 -31.55 -23.85 -9.88
N ALA A 125 -32.74 -24.31 -10.28
CA ALA A 125 -33.16 -25.71 -10.30
C ALA A 125 -33.92 -26.03 -11.58
N ASP A 126 -33.94 -27.31 -11.96
CA ASP A 126 -34.77 -27.81 -13.05
C ASP A 126 -36.26 -27.71 -12.70
N GLU A 127 -37.10 -27.58 -13.72
CA GLU A 127 -38.55 -27.47 -13.57
C GLU A 127 -39.09 -28.67 -12.77
N PRO A 128 -39.87 -28.45 -11.70
CA PRO A 128 -40.37 -29.55 -10.88
C PRO A 128 -41.32 -30.45 -11.69
N GLU A 129 -41.02 -31.75 -11.76
CA GLU A 129 -41.87 -32.75 -12.40
C GLU A 129 -43.13 -33.03 -11.54
N GLY A 130 -44.14 -32.17 -11.61
CA GLY A 130 -45.43 -32.37 -10.96
C GLY A 130 -46.48 -31.37 -11.43
N GLU A 131 -47.71 -31.84 -11.67
CA GLU A 131 -48.85 -31.02 -12.12
C GLU A 131 -49.03 -29.77 -11.27
N ILE A 132 -48.95 -28.62 -11.93
CA ILE A 132 -49.35 -27.34 -11.37
C ILE A 132 -50.88 -27.34 -11.43
N ASP A 133 -51.54 -27.92 -10.43
CA ASP A 133 -53.00 -27.81 -10.30
C ASP A 133 -53.37 -26.33 -10.13
N GLU A 134 -54.16 -25.80 -11.08
CA GLU A 134 -54.70 -24.43 -11.11
C GLU A 134 -55.63 -24.10 -9.94
#